data_AF-A0AA37I480-F1
#
_entry.id   AF-A0AA37I480-F1
#
_cell.length_a   1.000
_cell.length_b   1.000
_cell.length_c   1.000
_cell.angle_alpha   90.00
_cell.angle_beta   90.00
_cell.angle_gamma   90.00
#
_symmetry.space_group_name_H-M   'P 1'
#
loop_
_entity.id
_entity.type
_entity.pdbx_description
1 polymer ?
#
loop_
_entity_poly.entity_id
_entity_poly.type
_entity_poly.pdbx_seq_one_letter_code
_entity_poly.pdbx_strand_id
1 'polypeptide(L)'
;MIKNKKYMKIIGLYGRGKCGKSETLGIFLRSLLHGINISDAEVKFGKDKDMCESVDRHGIVVDICPPGDTDDIVKANIQFVEQNPCDILFTVTRTKGRGRKALDNYAKSINAELVWIKKNYNDDLDAIGQKEANKRLAEKLFGMI
;
A
#
# COMPACT_ATOMS: atom_id res chain seq x y z
N MET A 1 -3.10 -4.49 30.93
CA MET A 1 -3.07 -5.61 29.97
C MET A 1 -2.01 -5.29 28.93
N ILE A 2 -0.93 -6.07 28.88
CA ILE A 2 0.05 -5.96 27.80
C ILE A 2 -0.64 -6.59 26.59
N LYS A 3 -1.10 -5.78 25.63
CA LYS A 3 -1.53 -6.32 24.33
C LYS A 3 -0.30 -7.06 23.78
N ASN A 4 -0.36 -8.38 23.68
CA ASN A 4 0.64 -9.15 22.93
C ASN A 4 0.79 -8.45 21.59
N LYS A 5 1.98 -7.89 21.34
CA LYS A 5 2.23 -7.06 20.17
C LYS A 5 2.17 -7.99 18.97
N LYS A 6 1.06 -7.94 18.22
CA LYS A 6 0.84 -8.75 17.02
C LYS A 6 2.00 -8.46 16.07
N TYR A 7 2.65 -9.50 15.57
CA TYR A 7 3.66 -9.35 14.52
C TYR A 7 2.99 -8.66 13.34
N MET A 8 3.54 -7.52 12.92
CA MET A 8 3.02 -6.74 11.81
C MET A 8 4.05 -6.69 10.69
N LYS A 9 3.58 -6.82 9.45
CA LYS A 9 4.37 -6.59 8.25
C LYS A 9 3.93 -5.28 7.60
N ILE A 10 4.89 -4.44 7.22
CA ILE A 10 4.65 -3.18 6.52
C ILE A 10 5.31 -3.28 5.14
N ILE A 11 4.54 -3.04 4.10
CA ILE A 11 4.97 -3.07 2.70
C ILE A 11 4.85 -1.65 2.14
N GLY A 12 6.00 -0.99 2.04
CA GLY A 12 6.11 0.37 1.52
C GLY A 12 6.36 0.38 0.01
N LEU A 13 5.42 0.90 -0.77
CA LEU A 13 5.62 1.14 -2.21
C LEU A 13 6.31 2.49 -2.43
N TYR A 14 7.50 2.46 -3.05
CA TYR A 14 8.28 3.67 -3.34
C TYR A 14 8.67 3.75 -4.81
N GLY A 15 9.05 4.95 -5.28
CA GLY A 15 9.43 5.16 -6.67
C GLY A 15 9.33 6.63 -7.09
N ARG A 16 9.55 6.90 -8.39
CA ARG A 16 9.43 8.24 -8.99
C ARG A 16 8.03 8.82 -8.73
N GLY A 17 7.92 10.16 -8.68
CA GLY A 17 6.60 10.80 -8.72
C GLY A 17 5.81 10.36 -9.97
N LYS A 18 4.49 10.27 -9.85
CA LYS A 18 3.59 9.90 -10.97
C LYS A 18 3.87 8.54 -11.64
N CYS A 19 4.55 7.59 -10.97
CA CYS A 19 4.84 6.26 -11.53
C CYS A 19 3.73 5.19 -11.38
N GLY A 20 2.53 5.58 -10.91
CA GLY A 20 1.40 4.66 -10.73
C GLY A 20 1.35 3.92 -9.38
N LYS A 21 2.01 4.40 -8.32
CA LYS A 21 1.99 3.75 -6.98
C LYS A 21 0.59 3.66 -6.39
N SER A 22 -0.08 4.80 -6.25
CA SER A 22 -1.44 4.85 -5.70
C SER A 22 -2.44 4.12 -6.61
N GLU A 23 -2.18 4.07 -7.92
CA GLU A 23 -2.97 3.26 -8.84
C GLU A 23 -2.77 1.76 -8.62
N THR A 24 -1.54 1.31 -8.41
CA THR A 24 -1.24 -0.09 -8.07
C THR A 24 -1.96 -0.49 -6.79
N LEU A 25 -1.89 0.31 -5.72
CA LEU A 25 -2.60 0.00 -4.47
C LEU A 25 -4.12 0.10 -4.64
N GLY A 26 -4.64 1.00 -5.47
CA GLY A 26 -6.07 1.06 -5.78
C GLY A 26 -6.59 -0.18 -6.50
N ILE A 27 -5.84 -0.71 -7.49
CA ILE A 27 -6.16 -1.98 -8.17
C ILE A 27 -6.20 -3.11 -7.14
N PHE A 28 -5.17 -3.20 -6.30
CA PHE A 28 -5.05 -4.22 -5.27
C PHE A 28 -6.20 -4.15 -4.25
N LEU A 29 -6.49 -2.96 -3.72
CA LEU A 29 -7.59 -2.71 -2.81
C LEU A 29 -8.93 -3.12 -3.43
N ARG A 30 -9.19 -2.72 -4.68
CA ARG A 30 -10.44 -3.02 -5.36
C ARG A 30 -10.63 -4.52 -5.59
N SER A 31 -9.56 -5.22 -5.95
CA SER A 31 -9.55 -6.69 -6.02
C SER A 31 -9.91 -7.31 -4.67
N LEU A 32 -9.36 -6.76 -3.58
CA LEU A 32 -9.62 -7.27 -2.24
C LEU A 32 -11.06 -7.01 -1.76
N LEU A 33 -11.60 -5.81 -1.97
CA LEU A 33 -12.94 -5.42 -1.53
C LEU A 33 -14.06 -6.11 -2.31
N HIS A 34 -13.86 -6.33 -3.60
CA HIS A 34 -14.94 -6.82 -4.48
C HIS A 34 -14.74 -8.26 -4.96
N GLY A 35 -13.65 -8.92 -4.57
CA GLY A 35 -13.35 -10.28 -5.01
C GLY A 35 -13.16 -10.40 -6.53
N ILE A 36 -12.76 -9.31 -7.19
CA ILE A 36 -12.52 -9.28 -8.64
C ILE A 36 -11.07 -9.65 -8.95
N ASN A 37 -10.83 -10.30 -10.08
CA ASN A 37 -9.48 -10.57 -10.54
C ASN A 37 -8.74 -9.26 -10.82
N ILE A 38 -7.43 -9.24 -10.57
CA ILE A 38 -6.59 -8.06 -10.80
C ILE A 38 -6.52 -7.70 -12.29
N SER A 39 -6.56 -8.70 -13.17
CA SER A 39 -6.68 -8.51 -14.62
C SER A 39 -7.91 -7.66 -15.01
N ASP A 40 -8.99 -7.79 -14.24
CA ASP A 40 -10.30 -7.18 -14.51
C ASP A 40 -10.53 -5.92 -13.66
N ALA A 41 -9.64 -5.67 -12.69
CA ALA A 41 -9.71 -4.53 -11.81
C ALA A 41 -9.27 -3.24 -12.52
N GLU A 42 -10.26 -2.37 -12.75
CA GLU A 42 -10.03 -0.98 -13.13
C GLU A 42 -10.17 -0.06 -11.93
N VAL A 43 -9.28 0.93 -11.80
CA VAL A 43 -9.35 1.91 -10.72
C VAL A 43 -10.44 2.94 -11.03
N LYS A 44 -11.40 3.12 -10.12
CA LYS A 44 -12.30 4.27 -10.21
C LYS A 44 -11.58 5.47 -9.59
N PHE A 45 -11.22 6.45 -10.43
CA PHE A 45 -10.53 7.67 -9.99
C PHE A 45 -11.29 8.37 -8.86
N GLY A 46 -10.55 8.85 -7.86
CA GLY A 46 -11.10 9.41 -6.61
C GLY A 46 -11.04 8.39 -5.47
N LYS A 47 -12.14 7.67 -5.20
CA LYS A 47 -12.29 6.81 -4.02
C LYS A 47 -11.16 5.80 -3.81
N ASP A 48 -10.74 5.11 -4.86
CA ASP A 48 -9.81 3.97 -4.72
C ASP A 48 -8.33 4.40 -4.55
N LYS A 49 -7.99 5.64 -4.92
CA LYS A 49 -6.60 6.18 -4.81
C LYS A 49 -6.39 7.05 -3.58
N ASP A 50 -7.48 7.52 -2.97
CA ASP A 50 -7.46 8.53 -1.91
C ASP A 50 -7.97 8.01 -0.55
N MET A 51 -8.38 6.74 -0.47
CA MET A 51 -9.00 6.16 0.72
C MET A 51 -8.14 5.05 1.34
N CYS A 52 -8.02 5.07 2.67
CA CYS A 52 -7.45 3.97 3.43
C CYS A 52 -8.56 3.01 3.83
N GLU A 53 -8.31 1.71 3.69
CA GLU A 53 -9.30 0.67 3.97
C GLU A 53 -8.67 -0.53 4.68
N SER A 54 -9.46 -1.16 5.54
CA SER A 54 -9.11 -2.39 6.25
C SER A 54 -9.93 -3.55 5.69
N VAL A 55 -9.27 -4.65 5.35
CA VAL A 55 -9.92 -5.85 4.81
C VAL A 55 -9.54 -7.06 5.65
N ASP A 56 -10.52 -7.79 6.17
CA ASP A 56 -10.29 -9.12 6.74
C ASP A 56 -10.24 -10.15 5.61
N ARG A 57 -9.12 -10.86 5.52
CA ARG A 57 -8.94 -12.02 4.64
C ARG A 57 -8.63 -13.24 5.48
N HIS A 58 -9.67 -14.01 5.79
CA HIS A 58 -9.56 -15.27 6.56
C HIS A 58 -8.86 -15.07 7.92
N GLY A 59 -9.16 -13.97 8.62
CA GLY A 59 -8.58 -13.64 9.92
C GLY A 59 -7.23 -12.90 9.87
N ILE A 60 -6.71 -12.62 8.67
CA ILE A 60 -5.59 -11.70 8.44
C ILE A 60 -6.17 -10.32 8.12
N VAL A 61 -5.90 -9.32 8.97
CA VAL A 61 -6.36 -7.95 8.75
C VAL A 61 -5.32 -7.19 7.93
N VAL A 62 -5.73 -6.76 6.74
CA VAL A 62 -4.89 -6.06 5.76
C VAL A 62 -5.36 -4.61 5.64
N ASP A 63 -4.50 -3.67 6.00
CA ASP A 63 -4.72 -2.25 5.76
C ASP A 63 -4.04 -1.80 4.48
N ILE A 64 -4.75 -1.05 3.65
CA ILE A 64 -4.24 -0.54 2.38
C ILE A 64 -4.43 0.97 2.35
N CYS A 65 -3.32 1.68 2.25
CA CYS A 65 -3.26 3.14 2.23
C CYS A 65 -2.58 3.63 0.93
N PRO A 66 -3.34 3.73 -0.19
CA PRO A 66 -2.86 4.27 -1.47
C PRO A 66 -2.30 5.70 -1.45
N PRO A 67 -2.78 6.62 -0.59
CA PRO A 67 -2.16 7.94 -0.43
C PRO A 67 -0.75 7.83 0.14
N GLY A 68 0.20 8.66 -0.34
CA GLY A 68 1.58 8.58 0.17
C GLY A 68 2.54 9.67 -0.28
N ASP A 69 2.01 10.83 -0.65
CA ASP A 69 2.80 11.85 -1.33
C ASP A 69 3.46 12.82 -0.34
N THR A 70 2.81 13.18 0.76
CA THR A 70 3.35 14.10 1.78
C THR A 70 3.63 13.39 3.10
N ASP A 71 4.41 14.04 3.96
CA ASP A 71 4.67 13.56 5.33
C ASP A 71 3.37 13.45 6.14
N ASP A 72 2.47 14.43 6.01
CA ASP A 72 1.20 14.46 6.72
C ASP A 72 0.28 13.31 6.29
N ILE A 73 0.29 12.97 5.00
CA ILE A 73 -0.46 11.80 4.49
C ILE A 73 0.10 10.50 5.10
N VAL A 74 1.42 10.32 5.13
CA VAL A 74 2.01 9.10 5.72
C VAL A 74 1.70 9.01 7.21
N LYS A 75 1.72 10.13 7.94
CA LYS A 75 1.33 10.17 9.36
C LYS A 75 -0.15 9.84 9.54
N ALA A 76 -1.04 10.35 8.68
CA ALA A 76 -2.46 10.01 8.71
C ALA A 76 -2.70 8.52 8.45
N ASN A 77 -1.95 7.92 7.51
CA ASN A 77 -1.99 6.47 7.27
C ASN A 77 -1.57 5.68 8.52
N ILE A 78 -0.51 6.10 9.21
CA ILE A 78 -0.07 5.46 10.47
C ILE A 78 -1.17 5.57 11.53
N GLN A 79 -1.77 6.76 11.70
CA GLN A 79 -2.86 6.97 12.65
C GLN A 79 -4.10 6.11 12.34
N PHE A 80 -4.43 5.93 11.07
CA PHE A 80 -5.51 5.03 10.63
C PHE A 80 -5.24 3.59 11.08
N VAL A 81 -4.02 3.10 10.84
CA VAL A 81 -3.62 1.73 11.19
C VAL A 81 -3.57 1.51 12.70
N GLU A 82 -3.18 2.51 13.48
CA GLU A 82 -3.12 2.41 14.95
C GLU A 82 -4.51 2.33 15.60
N GLN A 83 -5.58 2.69 14.90
CA GLN A 83 -6.95 2.63 15.42
C GLN A 83 -7.52 1.21 15.45
N ASN A 84 -6.98 0.29 14.65
CA ASN A 84 -7.51 -1.07 14.47
C ASN A 84 -6.40 -2.14 14.57
N PRO A 85 -6.74 -3.42 14.85
CA PRO A 85 -5.78 -4.50 14.67
C PRO A 85 -5.36 -4.60 13.20
N CYS A 86 -4.06 -4.68 12.94
CA CYS A 86 -3.52 -4.83 11.58
C CYS A 86 -2.39 -5.86 11.57
N ASP A 87 -2.43 -6.79 10.62
CA ASP A 87 -1.37 -7.77 10.37
C ASP A 87 -0.42 -7.30 9.27
N ILE A 88 -0.99 -6.74 8.20
CA ILE A 88 -0.24 -6.32 7.01
C ILE A 88 -0.70 -4.94 6.57
N LEU A 89 0.22 -3.98 6.55
CA LEU A 89 -0.01 -2.64 5.99
C LEU A 89 0.65 -2.52 4.62
N PHE A 90 -0.13 -2.15 3.60
CA PHE A 90 0.39 -1.68 2.32
C PHE A 90 0.24 -0.16 2.24
N THR A 91 1.34 0.57 2.05
CA THR A 91 1.27 2.04 1.96
C THR A 91 2.22 2.61 0.93
N VAL A 92 1.84 3.74 0.33
CA VAL A 92 2.72 4.47 -0.59
C VAL A 92 3.63 5.41 0.17
N THR A 93 4.88 5.53 -0.27
CA THR A 93 5.79 6.60 0.14
C THR A 93 6.57 7.16 -1.04
N ARG A 94 7.15 8.35 -0.85
CA ARG A 94 8.20 8.85 -1.74
C ARG A 94 9.53 8.13 -1.48
N THR A 95 10.39 8.08 -2.51
CA THR A 95 11.70 7.41 -2.45
C THR A 95 12.61 7.97 -1.34
N LYS A 96 12.57 9.28 -1.10
CA LYS A 96 13.35 9.99 -0.09
C LYS A 96 12.46 11.00 0.64
N GLY A 97 12.90 11.42 1.83
CA GLY A 97 12.26 12.49 2.59
C GLY A 97 11.52 12.02 3.84
N ARG A 98 10.74 12.94 4.42
CA ARG A 98 10.15 12.78 5.75
C ARG A 98 9.18 11.60 5.86
N GLY A 99 8.31 11.37 4.86
CA GLY A 99 7.38 10.24 4.88
C GLY A 99 8.05 8.87 4.93
N ARG A 100 9.16 8.66 4.22
CA ARG A 100 9.93 7.41 4.31
C ARG A 100 10.51 7.22 5.72
N LYS A 101 11.12 8.28 6.27
CA LYS A 101 11.66 8.27 7.64
C LYS A 101 10.56 8.03 8.68
N ALA A 102 9.37 8.58 8.47
CA ALA A 102 8.22 8.36 9.35
C ALA A 102 7.81 6.88 9.37
N LEU A 103 7.72 6.24 8.20
CA LEU A 103 7.40 4.81 8.12
C LEU A 103 8.52 3.92 8.70
N ASP A 104 9.79 4.25 8.43
CA ASP A 104 10.94 3.55 9.03
C ASP A 104 10.92 3.65 10.57
N ASN A 105 10.63 4.84 11.12
CA ASN A 105 10.55 5.06 12.56
C ASN A 105 9.35 4.33 13.18
N TYR A 106 8.20 4.34 12.50
CA TYR A 106 7.01 3.62 12.93
C TYR A 106 7.27 2.11 12.98
N ALA A 107 7.80 1.52 11.91
CA ALA A 107 8.12 0.10 11.87
C ALA A 107 9.04 -0.31 13.04
N LYS A 108 10.06 0.50 13.35
CA LYS A 108 10.95 0.27 14.50
C LYS A 108 10.22 0.39 15.84
N SER A 109 9.35 1.39 16.02
CA SER A 109 8.64 1.59 17.30
C SER A 109 7.69 0.43 17.60
N ILE A 110 7.13 -0.19 16.55
CA ILE A 110 6.25 -1.35 16.70
C ILE A 110 6.96 -2.71 16.58
N ASN A 111 8.27 -2.72 16.27
CA ASN A 111 9.03 -3.93 15.96
C ASN A 111 8.41 -4.76 14.82
N ALA A 112 7.95 -4.05 13.78
CA ALA A 112 7.40 -4.65 12.56
C ALA A 112 8.47 -4.96 11.53
N GLU A 113 8.18 -5.96 10.69
CA GLU A 113 8.95 -6.22 9.47
C GLU A 113 8.62 -5.14 8.43
N LEU A 114 9.62 -4.42 7.94
CA LEU A 114 9.44 -3.41 6.90
C LEU A 114 10.06 -3.86 5.57
N VAL A 115 9.21 -4.06 4.56
CA VAL A 115 9.58 -4.47 3.21
C VAL A 115 9.36 -3.31 2.24
N TRP A 116 10.37 -2.99 1.45
CA TRP A 116 10.31 -1.91 0.47
C TRP A 116 10.16 -2.46 -0.95
N ILE A 117 9.10 -2.05 -1.66
CA ILE A 117 8.84 -2.47 -3.04
C ILE A 117 8.92 -1.26 -3.97
N LYS A 118 9.84 -1.32 -4.94
CA LYS A 118 10.01 -0.25 -5.92
C LYS A 118 9.00 -0.39 -7.05
N LYS A 119 8.19 0.64 -7.30
CA LYS A 119 7.45 0.80 -8.55
C LYS A 119 8.28 1.62 -9.54
N ASN A 120 8.76 0.93 -10.56
CA ASN A 120 9.42 1.57 -11.70
C ASN A 120 8.36 2.14 -12.66
N TYR A 121 8.64 3.33 -13.18
CA TYR A 121 8.00 3.85 -14.38
C TYR A 121 8.94 3.52 -15.53
N ASN A 122 8.43 2.87 -16.56
CA ASN A 122 9.23 2.60 -17.76
C ASN A 122 8.84 3.63 -18.82
N ASP A 123 9.70 4.61 -19.09
CA ASP A 123 9.40 5.69 -20.05
C ASP A 123 9.16 5.14 -21.49
N ASP A 124 9.59 3.90 -21.79
CA ASP A 124 9.35 3.22 -23.07
C ASP A 124 7.95 2.58 -23.18
N LEU A 125 7.19 2.49 -22.08
CA LEU A 125 5.84 1.94 -22.09
C LEU A 125 4.78 3.01 -22.37
N ASP A 126 3.87 2.70 -23.28
CA ASP A 126 2.65 3.46 -23.49
C ASP A 126 1.69 3.35 -22.27
N ALA A 127 0.56 4.04 -22.34
CA ALA A 127 -0.42 4.02 -21.25
C ALA A 127 -0.95 2.61 -20.93
N ILE A 128 -1.05 1.72 -21.93
CA ILE A 128 -1.51 0.34 -21.74
C ILE A 128 -0.43 -0.46 -21.00
N GLY A 129 0.83 -0.37 -21.43
CA GLY A 129 1.96 -1.00 -20.79
C GLY A 129 2.16 -0.53 -19.35
N GLN A 130 1.94 0.76 -19.05
CA GLN A 130 1.98 1.26 -17.66
C GLN A 130 0.88 0.66 -16.80
N LYS A 131 -0.36 0.57 -17.32
CA LYS A 131 -1.48 -0.07 -16.62
C LYS A 131 -1.20 -1.54 -16.33
N GLU A 132 -0.68 -2.25 -17.32
CA GLU A 132 -0.28 -3.66 -17.18
C GLU A 132 0.83 -3.85 -16.14
N ALA A 133 1.82 -2.95 -16.12
CA ALA A 133 2.86 -2.94 -15.08
C ALA A 133 2.29 -2.66 -13.68
N ASN A 134 1.24 -1.84 -13.56
CA ASN A 134 0.53 -1.63 -12.28
C ASN A 134 -0.20 -2.91 -11.85
N LYS A 135 -0.90 -3.59 -12.78
CA LYS A 135 -1.61 -4.86 -12.50
C LYS A 135 -0.67 -5.97 -12.05
N ARG A 136 0.43 -6.21 -12.78
CA ARG A 136 1.45 -7.20 -12.40
C ARG A 136 2.05 -6.94 -11.04
N LEU A 137 2.27 -5.66 -10.69
CA LEU A 137 2.71 -5.35 -9.34
C LEU A 137 1.61 -5.64 -8.32
N ALA A 138 0.35 -5.29 -8.58
CA ALA A 138 -0.76 -5.64 -7.71
C ALA A 138 -0.91 -7.16 -7.49
N GLU A 139 -0.72 -7.98 -8.52
CA GLU A 139 -0.68 -9.45 -8.41
C GLU A 139 0.42 -9.91 -7.46
N LYS A 140 1.61 -9.32 -7.58
CA LYS A 140 2.71 -9.59 -6.66
C LYS A 140 2.34 -9.21 -5.21
N LEU A 141 1.66 -8.08 -5.00
CA LEU A 141 1.22 -7.68 -3.65
C LEU A 141 0.16 -8.65 -3.10
N PHE A 142 -0.74 -9.13 -3.95
CA PHE A 142 -1.74 -10.13 -3.56
C PHE A 142 -1.10 -11.46 -3.15
N GLY A 143 0.01 -11.86 -3.77
CA GLY A 143 0.77 -13.04 -3.31
C GLY A 143 1.53 -12.85 -1.98
N MET A 144 1.45 -11.67 -1.35
CA MET A 144 2.11 -11.37 -0.06
C MET A 144 1.15 -11.38 1.13
N ILE A 145 -0.15 -11.54 0.89
CA ILE A 145 -1.17 -11.79 1.92
C ILE A 145 -1.42 -13.29 2.06
#